data_AF-A0A1Q6EFQ1-F1
#
_entry.id   AF-A0A1Q6EFQ1-F1
#
_cell.length_a   1.000
_cell.length_b   1.000
_cell.length_c   1.000
_cell.angle_alpha   90.00
_cell.angle_beta   90.00
_cell.angle_gamma   90.00
#
_symmetry.space_group_name_H-M   'P 1'
#
loop_
_entity.id
_entity.type
_entity.pdbx_description
1 polymer ?
#
loop_
_entity_poly.entity_id
_entity_poly.type
_entity_poly.pdbx_seq_one_letter_code
_entity_poly.pdbx_strand_id
1 'polypeptide(L)'
;MKFCLKYLFTLILIYISISGWSATSDKTVFALEEISVKEFKEAELNQNHFYDNIFRYSVLPTKLTALVITDARNRFEQLDSLSKEDYDIDAPEYDNVFSVNSLIYIKSLKMYWLPIPTIHDAVVYCYDSESGEFLGEILYPFTVSADGTIVAQKGYDCDWPLDLHFYKRTDEFVYEYFHFKTLGYFAETIMDNESAKNWDLPTTTFWIGNNTLYISMYNTTSSDKCELVYLKLIIPD
;
A
#
# COMPACT_ATOMS: atom_id res chain seq x y z
N MET A 1 -17.52 -21.96 38.29
CA MET A 1 -17.71 -20.79 37.40
C MET A 1 -16.34 -20.17 37.11
N LYS A 2 -15.75 -20.46 35.94
CA LYS A 2 -14.57 -19.75 35.44
C LYS A 2 -15.08 -18.58 34.62
N PHE A 3 -14.74 -17.36 35.01
CA PHE A 3 -15.05 -16.16 34.23
C PHE A 3 -14.36 -16.25 32.88
N CYS A 4 -15.15 -16.41 31.82
CA CYS A 4 -14.70 -16.32 30.44
C CYS A 4 -14.86 -14.86 30.04
N LEU A 5 -13.78 -14.07 30.17
CA LEU A 5 -13.71 -12.74 29.58
C LEU A 5 -13.39 -12.95 28.10
N LYS A 6 -14.45 -13.15 27.29
CA LYS A 6 -14.36 -13.38 25.85
C LYS A 6 -14.78 -12.09 25.13
N TYR A 7 -13.90 -11.64 24.23
CA TYR A 7 -14.04 -10.51 23.31
C TYR A 7 -13.93 -9.11 23.94
N LEU A 8 -12.70 -8.70 24.19
CA LEU A 8 -12.35 -7.28 24.22
C LEU A 8 -12.22 -6.84 22.75
N PHE A 9 -13.28 -6.26 22.19
CA PHE A 9 -13.19 -5.53 20.92
C PHE A 9 -12.24 -4.35 21.13
N THR A 10 -11.00 -4.45 20.63
CA THR A 10 -10.03 -3.37 20.74
C THR A 10 -10.31 -2.37 19.63
N LEU A 11 -11.29 -1.47 19.84
CA LEU A 11 -11.51 -0.31 18.99
C LEU A 11 -10.44 0.74 19.34
N ILE A 12 -9.45 0.92 18.48
CA ILE A 12 -8.47 2.02 18.60
C ILE A 12 -9.02 3.21 17.82
N LEU A 13 -9.46 4.26 18.53
CA LEU A 13 -9.87 5.54 17.96
C LEU A 13 -8.69 6.53 18.06
N ILE A 14 -8.12 6.95 16.93
CA ILE A 14 -7.06 7.97 16.90
C ILE A 14 -7.67 9.29 16.40
N TYR A 15 -7.63 10.31 17.27
CA TYR A 15 -8.15 11.64 16.97
C TYR A 15 -7.09 12.46 16.21
N ILE A 16 -7.31 12.71 14.92
CA ILE A 16 -6.45 13.60 14.12
C ILE A 16 -7.13 14.96 14.02
N SER A 17 -6.57 15.96 14.71
CA SER A 17 -7.01 17.35 14.56
C SER A 17 -6.33 17.98 13.35
N ILE A 18 -7.00 17.98 12.20
CA ILE A 18 -6.61 18.84 11.09
C ILE A 18 -7.09 20.26 11.44
N SER A 19 -6.17 21.16 11.76
CA SER A 19 -6.46 22.57 11.91
C SER A 19 -6.61 23.19 10.51
N GLY A 20 -7.82 23.13 9.97
CA GLY A 20 -8.19 23.68 8.68
C GLY A 20 -9.68 23.98 8.62
N TRP A 21 -10.02 25.17 8.15
CA TRP A 21 -11.28 25.90 8.31
C TRP A 21 -12.43 25.35 7.44
N SER A 22 -13.49 24.81 8.05
CA SER A 22 -14.93 25.14 7.86
C SER A 22 -15.84 23.98 8.25
N ALA A 23 -17.10 24.34 8.52
CA ALA A 23 -18.08 23.62 9.32
C ALA A 23 -18.58 22.28 8.74
N THR A 24 -18.93 21.39 9.68
CA THR A 24 -19.77 20.19 9.52
C THR A 24 -19.31 19.17 8.48
N SER A 25 -18.20 18.48 8.78
CA SER A 25 -18.06 17.08 8.36
C SER A 25 -18.18 16.22 9.61
N ASP A 26 -18.95 15.13 9.53
CA ASP A 26 -18.72 13.99 10.42
C ASP A 26 -17.24 13.66 10.26
N LYS A 27 -16.43 13.99 11.29
CA LYS A 27 -15.00 13.71 11.25
C LYS A 27 -14.85 12.21 11.29
N THR A 28 -14.67 11.58 10.14
CA THR A 28 -14.35 10.16 10.05
C THR A 28 -13.06 9.94 10.84
N VAL A 29 -13.20 9.28 11.99
CA VAL A 29 -12.06 8.92 12.85
C VAL A 29 -11.43 7.68 12.25
N PHE A 30 -10.10 7.64 12.15
CA PHE A 30 -9.43 6.40 11.80
C PHE A 30 -9.83 5.31 12.79
N ALA A 31 -10.34 4.19 12.29
CA ALA A 31 -10.71 3.05 13.11
C ALA A 31 -10.13 1.77 12.52
N LEU A 32 -9.60 0.93 13.41
CA LEU A 32 -9.19 -0.43 13.10
C LEU A 32 -10.06 -1.39 13.93
N GLU A 33 -10.71 -2.33 13.24
CA GLU A 33 -11.55 -3.36 13.84
C GLU A 33 -11.10 -4.74 13.35
N GLU A 34 -10.84 -5.66 14.27
CA GLU A 34 -10.79 -7.08 13.94
C GLU A 34 -12.20 -7.62 13.81
N ILE A 35 -12.49 -8.23 12.67
CA ILE A 35 -13.82 -8.70 12.30
C ILE A 35 -13.85 -10.21 12.08
N SER A 36 -15.05 -10.77 12.06
CA SER A 36 -15.21 -12.19 11.77
C SER A 36 -15.02 -12.50 10.28
N VAL A 37 -14.60 -13.74 9.98
CA VAL A 37 -14.61 -14.29 8.60
C VAL A 37 -15.95 -14.07 7.92
N LYS A 38 -17.05 -14.24 8.67
CA LYS A 38 -18.41 -14.09 8.15
C LYS A 38 -18.67 -12.66 7.69
N GLU A 39 -18.36 -11.67 8.53
CA GLU A 39 -18.52 -10.25 8.18
C GLU A 39 -17.65 -9.86 6.99
N PHE A 40 -16.41 -10.33 6.96
CA PHE A 40 -15.50 -10.08 5.86
C PHE A 40 -16.03 -10.66 4.53
N LYS A 41 -16.54 -11.90 4.56
CA LYS A 41 -17.16 -12.54 3.38
C LYS A 41 -18.48 -11.90 2.96
N GLU A 42 -19.26 -11.38 3.90
CA GLU A 42 -20.46 -10.60 3.58
C GLU A 42 -20.08 -9.27 2.90
N ALA A 43 -19.01 -8.61 3.35
CA ALA A 43 -18.50 -7.38 2.74
C ALA A 43 -17.92 -7.63 1.33
N GLU A 44 -17.21 -8.74 1.12
CA GLU A 44 -16.68 -9.15 -0.20
C GLU A 44 -17.80 -9.30 -1.27
N LEU A 45 -19.00 -9.69 -0.85
CA LEU A 45 -20.18 -9.84 -1.72
C LEU A 45 -20.93 -8.53 -1.99
N ASN A 46 -20.48 -7.41 -1.43
CA ASN A 46 -21.12 -6.10 -1.61
C ASN A 46 -20.93 -5.61 -3.06
N GLN A 47 -21.94 -4.92 -3.61
CA GLN A 47 -21.90 -4.38 -4.96
C GLN A 47 -20.94 -3.19 -5.12
N ASN A 48 -20.64 -2.49 -4.02
CA ASN A 48 -19.70 -1.38 -3.98
C ASN A 48 -18.26 -1.84 -3.68
N HIS A 49 -17.99 -3.15 -3.73
CA HIS A 49 -16.62 -3.63 -3.61
C HIS A 49 -15.77 -3.15 -4.78
N PHE A 50 -14.58 -2.65 -4.45
CA PHE A 50 -13.57 -2.28 -5.42
C PHE A 50 -12.24 -2.95 -5.09
N TYR A 51 -11.63 -3.52 -6.12
CA TYR A 51 -10.26 -4.00 -6.11
C TYR A 51 -9.53 -3.37 -7.30
N ASP A 52 -8.47 -2.61 -7.02
CA ASP A 52 -7.57 -2.15 -8.07
C ASP A 52 -6.57 -3.24 -8.42
N ASN A 53 -6.51 -3.57 -9.71
CA ASN A 53 -5.51 -4.48 -10.22
C ASN A 53 -4.27 -3.66 -10.62
N ILE A 54 -3.47 -3.32 -9.60
CA ILE A 54 -2.37 -2.36 -9.71
C ILE A 54 -1.25 -2.79 -10.67
N PHE A 55 -1.06 -4.09 -10.98
CA PHE A 55 0.08 -4.57 -11.79
C PHE A 55 -0.25 -5.00 -13.22
N ARG A 56 -1.49 -4.81 -13.69
CA ARG A 56 -1.94 -5.40 -14.96
C ARG A 56 -1.61 -4.59 -16.23
N TYR A 57 -1.02 -3.41 -16.13
CA TYR A 57 -0.83 -2.53 -17.28
C TYR A 57 0.60 -2.53 -17.76
N SER A 58 0.89 -3.38 -18.75
CA SER A 58 2.12 -3.28 -19.51
C SER A 58 2.18 -1.95 -20.26
N VAL A 59 3.25 -1.20 -20.03
CA VAL A 59 3.47 0.11 -20.66
C VAL A 59 4.17 -0.08 -21.99
N LEU A 60 3.62 0.52 -23.05
CA LEU A 60 4.27 0.49 -24.37
C LEU A 60 5.43 1.49 -24.41
N PRO A 61 6.57 1.14 -25.04
CA PRO A 61 7.65 2.08 -25.29
C PRO A 61 7.20 3.27 -26.12
N THR A 62 7.33 4.46 -25.55
CA THR A 62 7.11 5.76 -26.20
C THR A 62 8.25 6.71 -25.89
N LYS A 63 8.28 7.87 -26.56
CA LYS A 63 9.24 8.92 -26.21
C LYS A 63 9.10 9.37 -24.76
N LEU A 64 7.87 9.41 -24.25
CA LEU A 64 7.60 9.83 -22.88
C LEU A 64 8.13 8.82 -21.86
N THR A 65 7.82 7.53 -22.05
CA THR A 65 8.26 6.48 -21.12
C THR A 65 9.78 6.31 -21.14
N ALA A 66 10.43 6.55 -22.28
CA ALA A 66 11.90 6.59 -22.35
C ALA A 66 12.50 7.77 -21.54
N LEU A 67 11.84 8.93 -21.53
CA LEU A 67 12.26 10.07 -20.70
C LEU A 67 12.10 9.76 -19.21
N VAL A 68 10.98 9.16 -18.82
CA VAL A 68 10.75 8.69 -17.43
C VAL A 68 11.86 7.75 -16.97
N ILE A 69 12.20 6.73 -17.77
CA ILE A 69 13.28 5.80 -17.44
C ILE A 69 14.65 6.49 -17.35
N THR A 70 14.91 7.44 -18.25
CA THR A 70 16.16 8.22 -18.23
C THR A 70 16.28 9.06 -16.96
N ASP A 71 15.19 9.73 -16.57
CA ASP A 71 15.14 10.52 -15.34
C ASP A 71 15.31 9.63 -14.10
N ALA A 72 14.59 8.53 -14.01
CA ALA A 72 14.69 7.57 -12.90
C ALA A 72 16.13 7.05 -12.72
N ARG A 73 16.78 6.69 -13.83
CA ARG A 73 18.17 6.27 -13.84
C ARG A 73 19.10 7.36 -13.31
N ASN A 74 18.95 8.58 -13.81
CA ASN A 74 19.77 9.71 -13.37
C ASN A 74 19.60 9.99 -11.86
N ARG A 75 18.37 9.89 -11.35
CA ARG A 75 18.08 10.05 -9.91
C ARG A 75 18.78 8.99 -9.08
N PHE A 76 18.64 7.73 -9.46
CA PHE A 76 19.30 6.63 -8.76
C PHE A 76 20.83 6.77 -8.81
N GLU A 77 21.40 7.12 -9.96
CA GLU A 77 22.85 7.31 -10.12
C GLU A 77 23.40 8.47 -9.30
N GLN A 78 22.58 9.49 -9.01
CA GLN A 78 22.94 10.63 -8.18
C GLN A 78 22.89 10.36 -6.67
N LEU A 79 22.27 9.27 -6.23
CA LEU A 79 22.31 8.86 -4.82
C LEU A 79 23.76 8.64 -4.38
N ASP A 80 24.08 9.10 -3.17
CA ASP A 80 25.36 8.83 -2.54
C ASP A 80 25.52 7.32 -2.24
N SER A 81 26.75 6.88 -2.00
CA SER A 81 27.05 5.47 -1.80
C SER A 81 26.30 4.84 -0.62
N LEU A 82 26.07 5.59 0.47
CA LEU A 82 25.35 5.07 1.64
C LEU A 82 23.87 4.89 1.32
N SER A 83 23.27 5.87 0.64
CA SER A 83 21.88 5.77 0.19
C SER A 83 21.64 4.60 -0.78
N LYS A 84 22.66 4.22 -1.56
CA LYS A 84 22.60 3.07 -2.47
C LYS A 84 22.71 1.71 -1.76
N GLU A 85 23.23 1.66 -0.54
CA GLU A 85 23.35 0.40 0.22
C GLU A 85 21.98 -0.18 0.58
N ASP A 86 20.93 0.63 0.66
CA ASP A 86 19.56 0.16 0.94
C ASP A 86 18.88 -0.52 -0.27
N TYR A 87 19.47 -0.42 -1.46
CA TYR A 87 18.91 -0.94 -2.70
C TYR A 87 19.49 -2.31 -3.08
N ASP A 88 18.62 -3.26 -3.41
CA ASP A 88 19.01 -4.61 -3.83
C ASP A 88 19.00 -4.70 -5.36
N ILE A 89 19.98 -4.04 -6.00
CA ILE A 89 20.09 -3.96 -7.46
C ILE A 89 21.52 -4.28 -7.89
N ASP A 90 21.73 -5.50 -8.34
CA ASP A 90 22.98 -5.91 -8.96
C ASP A 90 23.04 -5.52 -10.44
N ALA A 91 24.26 -5.48 -11.00
CA ALA A 91 24.50 -5.08 -12.40
C ALA A 91 23.63 -5.82 -13.45
N PRO A 92 23.31 -7.13 -13.32
CA PRO A 92 22.41 -7.83 -14.24
C PRO A 92 20.94 -7.39 -14.13
N GLU A 93 20.53 -6.88 -12.98
CA GLU A 93 19.15 -6.47 -12.69
C GLU A 93 18.91 -4.99 -12.95
N TYR A 94 19.96 -4.19 -12.88
CA TYR A 94 19.92 -2.74 -13.13
C TYR A 94 19.20 -2.37 -14.41
N ASP A 95 19.59 -2.98 -15.54
CA ASP A 95 18.96 -2.69 -16.84
C ASP A 95 17.52 -3.18 -16.92
N ASN A 96 17.14 -4.21 -16.15
CA ASN A 96 15.76 -4.68 -16.08
C ASN A 96 14.91 -3.70 -15.25
N VAL A 97 15.38 -3.29 -14.07
CA VAL A 97 14.72 -2.31 -13.19
C VAL A 97 14.50 -1.01 -13.95
N PHE A 98 15.56 -0.43 -14.53
CA PHE A 98 15.47 0.80 -15.32
C PHE A 98 15.12 0.53 -16.78
N SER A 99 13.99 -0.15 -17.00
CA SER A 99 13.42 -0.41 -18.32
C SER A 99 11.94 -0.06 -18.38
N VAL A 100 11.44 0.22 -19.59
CA VAL A 100 10.01 0.47 -19.82
C VAL A 100 9.15 -0.73 -19.42
N ASN A 101 9.69 -1.95 -19.46
CA ASN A 101 8.96 -3.17 -19.07
C ASN A 101 8.66 -3.21 -17.57
N SER A 102 9.40 -2.47 -16.76
CA SER A 102 9.21 -2.34 -15.31
C SER A 102 8.30 -1.18 -14.92
N LEU A 103 7.87 -0.35 -15.89
CA LEU A 103 6.88 0.68 -15.62
C LEU A 103 5.48 0.07 -15.53
N ILE A 104 4.76 0.51 -14.51
CA ILE A 104 3.38 0.15 -14.26
C ILE A 104 2.53 1.40 -14.46
N TYR A 105 1.51 1.33 -15.30
CA TYR A 105 0.57 2.44 -15.48
C TYR A 105 -0.63 2.31 -14.55
N ILE A 106 -0.78 3.25 -13.62
CA ILE A 106 -1.92 3.31 -12.70
C ILE A 106 -2.96 4.28 -13.25
N LYS A 107 -3.98 3.72 -13.90
CA LYS A 107 -5.00 4.50 -14.61
C LYS A 107 -5.82 5.41 -13.69
N SER A 108 -6.20 4.92 -12.51
CA SER A 108 -6.97 5.68 -11.50
C SER A 108 -6.24 6.95 -11.08
N LEU A 109 -4.92 6.91 -11.07
CA LEU A 109 -4.06 8.02 -10.67
C LEU A 109 -3.47 8.79 -11.84
N LYS A 110 -3.60 8.31 -13.08
CA LYS A 110 -2.86 8.82 -14.26
C LYS A 110 -1.35 8.90 -14.01
N MET A 111 -0.77 7.86 -13.44
CA MET A 111 0.64 7.82 -13.07
C MET A 111 1.37 6.65 -13.71
N TYR A 112 2.68 6.83 -13.91
CA TYR A 112 3.60 5.71 -14.00
C TYR A 112 4.26 5.47 -12.65
N TRP A 113 4.32 4.20 -12.26
CA TRP A 113 5.07 3.72 -11.12
C TRP A 113 6.27 2.92 -11.63
N LEU A 114 7.44 3.22 -11.09
CA LEU A 114 8.65 2.44 -11.29
C LEU A 114 9.08 1.87 -9.93
N PRO A 115 8.81 0.59 -9.65
CA PRO A 115 9.34 -0.09 -8.47
C PRO A 115 10.84 -0.26 -8.59
N ILE A 116 11.54 0.10 -7.53
CA ILE A 116 12.99 -0.01 -7.40
C ILE A 116 13.26 -0.89 -6.17
N PRO A 117 13.79 -2.11 -6.36
CA PRO A 117 14.01 -3.05 -5.28
C PRO A 117 14.94 -2.51 -4.19
N THR A 118 14.60 -2.83 -2.94
CA THR A 118 15.38 -2.56 -1.74
C THR A 118 15.66 -3.86 -1.01
N ILE A 119 16.55 -3.86 -0.02
CA ILE A 119 16.87 -5.06 0.77
C ILE A 119 15.62 -5.70 1.40
N HIS A 120 14.60 -4.91 1.73
CA HIS A 120 13.41 -5.38 2.43
C HIS A 120 12.15 -5.41 1.55
N ASP A 121 11.95 -4.42 0.67
CA ASP A 121 10.79 -4.33 -0.23
C ASP A 121 11.18 -3.64 -1.56
N ALA A 122 10.46 -2.59 -1.95
CA ALA A 122 10.79 -1.66 -3.00
C ALA A 122 10.35 -0.25 -2.61
N VAL A 123 11.06 0.75 -3.14
CA VAL A 123 10.58 2.13 -3.24
C VAL A 123 9.97 2.31 -4.62
N VAL A 124 8.89 3.06 -4.72
CA VAL A 124 8.24 3.35 -6.00
C VAL A 124 8.48 4.79 -6.39
N TYR A 125 9.19 4.99 -7.49
CA TYR A 125 9.29 6.30 -8.12
C TYR A 125 8.01 6.58 -8.89
N CYS A 126 7.42 7.74 -8.59
CA CYS A 126 6.12 8.15 -9.08
C CYS A 126 6.27 9.22 -10.16
N TYR A 127 5.63 9.03 -11.30
CA TYR A 127 5.68 9.96 -12.43
C TYR A 127 4.28 10.27 -12.94
N ASP A 128 4.05 11.50 -13.37
CA ASP A 128 2.84 11.86 -14.08
C ASP A 128 2.83 11.22 -15.48
N SER A 129 1.72 10.59 -15.85
CA SER A 129 1.64 9.84 -17.12
C SER A 129 1.43 10.71 -18.36
N GLU A 130 1.08 11.99 -18.21
CA GLU A 130 0.84 12.90 -19.33
C GLU A 130 2.08 13.74 -19.66
N SER A 131 2.79 14.22 -18.62
CA SER A 131 3.96 15.09 -18.71
C SER A 131 5.29 14.35 -18.54
N GLY A 132 5.30 13.21 -17.82
CA GLY A 132 6.52 12.49 -17.45
C GLY A 132 7.29 13.14 -16.30
N GLU A 133 6.71 14.15 -15.64
CA GLU A 133 7.32 14.79 -14.47
C GLU A 133 7.34 13.86 -13.27
N PHE A 134 8.41 13.94 -12.49
CA PHE A 134 8.55 13.19 -11.24
C PHE A 134 7.68 13.81 -10.15
N LEU A 135 6.83 12.99 -9.54
CA LEU A 135 5.87 13.38 -8.51
C LEU A 135 6.36 13.04 -7.09
N GLY A 136 7.39 12.21 -6.94
CA GLY A 136 7.92 11.82 -5.64
C GLY A 136 8.14 10.32 -5.53
N GLU A 137 8.31 9.87 -4.29
CA GLU A 137 8.60 8.48 -3.94
C GLU A 137 7.63 8.02 -2.88
N ILE A 138 7.18 6.77 -2.97
CA ILE A 138 6.30 6.12 -1.99
C ILE A 138 6.80 4.71 -1.69
N LEU A 139 6.32 4.14 -0.59
CA LEU A 139 6.47 2.70 -0.32
C LEU A 139 5.71 1.86 -1.36
N TYR A 140 6.16 0.64 -1.60
CA TYR A 140 5.49 -0.30 -2.50
C TYR A 140 4.04 -0.58 -2.04
N PRO A 141 3.02 -0.16 -2.81
CA PRO A 141 1.63 -0.25 -2.39
C PRO A 141 1.05 -1.63 -2.64
N PHE A 142 0.13 -2.05 -1.78
CA PHE A 142 -0.63 -3.31 -1.94
C PHE A 142 -2.07 -3.07 -2.42
N THR A 143 -2.56 -1.82 -2.36
CA THR A 143 -3.89 -1.48 -2.87
C THR A 143 -4.04 0.03 -3.14
N VAL A 144 -5.00 0.35 -4.01
CA VAL A 144 -5.46 1.71 -4.29
C VAL A 144 -6.99 1.72 -4.24
N SER A 145 -7.60 2.74 -3.64
CA SER A 145 -9.05 2.94 -3.64
C SER A 145 -9.55 3.51 -4.97
N ALA A 146 -10.86 3.55 -5.18
CA ALA A 146 -11.44 4.08 -6.42
C ALA A 146 -11.17 5.59 -6.64
N ASP A 147 -10.94 6.36 -5.56
CA ASP A 147 -10.59 7.79 -5.62
C ASP A 147 -9.09 8.07 -5.53
N GLY A 148 -8.26 7.04 -5.50
CA GLY A 148 -6.80 7.20 -5.56
C GLY A 148 -6.10 7.32 -4.22
N THR A 149 -6.71 6.87 -3.13
CA THR A 149 -6.00 6.61 -1.87
C THR A 149 -5.11 5.41 -2.06
N ILE A 150 -3.79 5.61 -1.95
CA ILE A 150 -2.78 4.57 -2.08
C ILE A 150 -2.42 4.06 -0.69
N VAL A 151 -2.34 2.75 -0.50
CA VAL A 151 -1.99 2.16 0.79
C VAL A 151 -0.83 1.19 0.63
N ALA A 152 0.17 1.39 1.48
CA ALA A 152 1.36 0.55 1.56
C ALA A 152 1.55 0.06 2.99
N GLN A 153 2.13 -1.13 3.13
CA GLN A 153 2.70 -1.60 4.39
C GLN A 153 4.19 -1.31 4.29
N LYS A 154 4.77 -0.71 5.33
CA LYS A 154 6.22 -0.68 5.43
C LYS A 154 6.69 -2.07 5.78
N GLY A 155 7.32 -2.76 4.83
CA GLY A 155 7.89 -4.06 5.09
C GLY A 155 9.22 -3.93 5.80
N TYR A 156 9.50 -5.00 6.51
CA TYR A 156 10.67 -5.26 7.33
C TYR A 156 10.90 -6.78 7.21
N ASP A 157 11.93 -7.32 7.87
CA ASP A 157 12.06 -8.79 7.97
C ASP A 157 10.87 -9.43 8.73
N CYS A 158 10.84 -10.75 8.84
CA CYS A 158 9.74 -11.47 9.49
C CYS A 158 9.47 -10.91 10.91
N ASP A 159 8.20 -10.88 11.34
CA ASP A 159 7.76 -10.49 12.70
C ASP A 159 7.71 -8.98 13.01
N TRP A 160 7.32 -8.15 12.04
CA TRP A 160 7.12 -6.71 12.27
C TRP A 160 5.65 -6.30 12.41
N PRO A 161 5.40 -5.23 13.18
CA PRO A 161 4.06 -4.73 13.42
C PRO A 161 3.39 -4.23 12.14
N LEU A 162 2.06 -4.29 12.12
CA LEU A 162 1.24 -3.60 11.13
C LEU A 162 1.58 -2.10 11.14
N ASP A 163 2.09 -1.61 10.00
CA ASP A 163 2.69 -0.28 9.81
C ASP A 163 2.24 0.24 8.44
N LEU A 164 1.03 0.80 8.42
CA LEU A 164 0.32 1.21 7.22
C LEU A 164 0.57 2.69 6.92
N HIS A 165 0.90 2.97 5.66
CA HIS A 165 1.15 4.30 5.14
C HIS A 165 0.14 4.62 4.04
N PHE A 166 -0.44 5.83 4.10
CA PHE A 166 -1.50 6.27 3.22
C PHE A 166 -1.06 7.50 2.43
N TYR A 167 -1.18 7.42 1.11
CA TYR A 167 -0.74 8.47 0.20
C TYR A 167 -1.88 8.97 -0.68
N LYS A 168 -1.78 10.24 -1.05
CA LYS A 168 -2.61 10.86 -2.10
C LYS A 168 -1.72 11.54 -3.13
N ARG A 169 -2.24 11.62 -4.35
CA ARG A 169 -1.65 12.38 -5.44
C ARG A 169 -2.29 13.77 -5.54
N THR A 170 -1.48 14.79 -5.81
CA THR A 170 -1.87 16.10 -6.35
C THR A 170 -1.42 16.21 -7.82
N ASP A 171 -1.66 17.35 -8.46
CA ASP A 171 -1.15 17.57 -9.82
C ASP A 171 0.39 17.63 -9.82
N GLU A 172 1.00 18.10 -8.75
CA GLU A 172 2.44 18.38 -8.66
C GLU A 172 3.26 17.32 -7.92
N PHE A 173 2.66 16.58 -6.98
CA PHE A 173 3.39 15.61 -6.16
C PHE A 173 2.49 14.52 -5.54
N VAL A 174 3.10 13.43 -5.12
CA VAL A 174 2.52 12.45 -4.21
C VAL A 174 3.01 12.71 -2.79
N TYR A 175 2.14 12.56 -1.80
CA TYR A 175 2.48 12.79 -0.40
C TYR A 175 1.80 11.77 0.52
N GLU A 176 2.49 11.43 1.61
CA GLU A 176 1.90 10.72 2.73
C GLU A 176 1.04 11.70 3.54
N TYR A 177 -0.24 11.39 3.71
CA TYR A 177 -1.17 12.22 4.48
C TYR A 177 -1.54 11.61 5.82
N PHE A 178 -1.31 10.31 5.98
CA PHE A 178 -1.64 9.57 7.19
C PHE A 178 -0.80 8.30 7.31
N HIS A 179 -0.45 7.90 8.53
CA HIS A 179 0.14 6.61 8.85
C HIS A 179 -0.48 6.03 10.11
N PHE A 180 -0.51 4.70 10.20
CA PHE A 180 -1.00 3.96 11.35
C PHE A 180 -0.08 2.79 11.67
N LYS A 181 0.34 2.71 12.94
CA LYS A 181 1.20 1.64 13.44
C LYS A 181 0.63 1.01 14.71
N THR A 182 0.64 -0.32 14.79
CA THR A 182 0.21 -1.04 16.00
C THR A 182 1.05 -2.29 16.25
N LEU A 183 1.38 -2.53 17.52
CA LEU A 183 2.01 -3.77 17.99
C LEU A 183 0.99 -4.89 18.27
N GLY A 184 -0.29 -4.69 17.96
CA GLY A 184 -1.34 -5.69 18.17
C GLY A 184 -1.38 -6.78 17.08
N TYR A 185 -0.84 -6.47 15.91
CA TYR A 185 -0.84 -7.35 14.75
C TYR A 185 0.56 -7.34 14.13
N PHE A 186 1.04 -8.52 13.78
CA PHE A 186 2.33 -8.72 13.16
C PHE A 186 2.09 -9.43 11.85
N ALA A 187 2.31 -8.73 10.75
CA ALA A 187 2.09 -9.24 9.41
C ALA A 187 3.46 -9.38 8.75
N GLU A 188 3.79 -10.59 8.29
CA GLU A 188 4.98 -10.81 7.47
C GLU A 188 4.86 -10.05 6.15
N THR A 189 3.69 -10.14 5.50
CA THR A 189 3.41 -9.42 4.25
C THR A 189 1.90 -9.16 4.10
N ILE A 190 1.56 -7.93 3.71
CA ILE A 190 0.27 -7.63 3.08
C ILE A 190 0.57 -7.46 1.60
N MET A 191 0.11 -8.41 0.80
CA MET A 191 0.34 -8.42 -0.64
C MET A 191 -0.90 -7.89 -1.39
N ASP A 192 -0.67 -7.38 -2.60
CA ASP A 192 -1.75 -7.17 -3.56
C ASP A 192 -2.38 -8.51 -3.97
N ASN A 193 -3.61 -8.47 -4.50
CA ASN A 193 -4.31 -9.72 -4.83
C ASN A 193 -3.74 -10.47 -6.03
N GLU A 194 -2.94 -9.85 -6.91
CA GLU A 194 -2.26 -10.61 -7.97
C GLU A 194 -1.06 -11.37 -7.41
N SER A 195 -0.20 -10.71 -6.64
CA SER A 195 0.95 -11.37 -6.00
C SER A 195 0.49 -12.51 -5.11
N ALA A 196 -0.46 -12.28 -4.21
CA ALA A 196 -0.93 -13.32 -3.32
C ALA A 196 -1.55 -14.51 -4.06
N LYS A 197 -2.26 -14.27 -5.18
CA LYS A 197 -2.74 -15.35 -6.04
C LYS A 197 -1.60 -16.15 -6.68
N ASN A 198 -0.51 -15.49 -7.09
CA ASN A 198 0.67 -16.17 -7.65
C ASN A 198 1.37 -17.07 -6.62
N TRP A 199 1.29 -16.72 -5.33
CA TRP A 199 1.88 -17.46 -4.22
C TRP A 199 0.91 -18.41 -3.50
N ASP A 200 -0.32 -18.57 -3.99
CA ASP A 200 -1.40 -19.38 -3.37
C ASP A 200 -1.69 -18.99 -1.90
N LEU A 201 -1.61 -17.68 -1.61
CA LEU A 201 -1.88 -17.12 -0.29
C LEU A 201 -3.35 -16.66 -0.17
N PRO A 202 -3.97 -16.74 1.03
CA PRO A 202 -5.32 -16.23 1.24
C PRO A 202 -5.32 -14.72 1.04
N THR A 203 -5.93 -14.25 -0.04
CA THR A 203 -6.04 -12.82 -0.33
C THR A 203 -7.47 -12.35 -0.33
N THR A 204 -7.67 -11.12 0.12
CA THR A 204 -8.73 -10.21 -0.36
C THR A 204 -8.59 -8.86 0.32
N THR A 205 -7.55 -8.13 -0.03
CA THR A 205 -7.57 -6.69 0.22
C THR A 205 -8.58 -6.06 -0.72
N PHE A 206 -9.60 -5.39 -0.19
CA PHE A 206 -10.60 -4.69 -1.01
C PHE A 206 -11.20 -3.49 -0.29
N TRP A 207 -11.76 -2.59 -1.09
CA TRP A 207 -12.43 -1.40 -0.61
C TRP A 207 -13.93 -1.56 -0.66
N ILE A 208 -14.63 -0.97 0.31
CA ILE A 208 -16.06 -0.63 0.21
C ILE A 208 -16.15 0.89 0.18
N GLY A 209 -16.62 1.43 -0.94
CA GLY A 209 -16.52 2.88 -1.18
C GLY A 209 -15.06 3.32 -1.26
N ASN A 210 -14.74 4.50 -0.72
CA ASN A 210 -13.39 5.10 -0.82
C ASN A 210 -12.61 5.10 0.50
N ASN A 211 -13.28 4.82 1.62
CA ASN A 211 -12.73 5.05 2.95
C ASN A 211 -12.76 3.81 3.84
N THR A 212 -13.34 2.69 3.38
CA THR A 212 -13.37 1.45 4.15
C THR A 212 -12.54 0.39 3.46
N LEU A 213 -11.43 0.01 4.08
CA LEU A 213 -10.48 -0.98 3.59
C LEU A 213 -10.60 -2.27 4.41
N TYR A 214 -10.81 -3.38 3.74
CA TYR A 214 -10.79 -4.71 4.31
C TYR A 214 -9.46 -5.39 3.98
N ILE A 215 -8.83 -6.03 4.96
CA ILE A 215 -7.54 -6.72 4.81
C ILE A 215 -7.68 -8.11 5.43
N SER A 216 -7.27 -9.14 4.70
CA SER A 216 -7.01 -10.48 5.25
C SER A 216 -5.50 -10.70 5.31
N MET A 217 -4.96 -11.09 6.45
CA MET A 217 -3.52 -11.32 6.58
C MET A 217 -3.23 -12.39 7.63
N TYR A 218 -2.09 -13.05 7.51
CA TYR A 218 -1.58 -13.92 8.55
C TYR A 218 -0.97 -13.09 9.68
N ASN A 219 -1.34 -13.40 10.93
CA ASN A 219 -0.80 -12.77 12.13
C ASN A 219 0.21 -13.70 12.81
N THR A 220 1.44 -13.23 13.05
CA THR A 220 2.56 -14.03 13.59
C THR A 220 2.86 -13.77 15.08
N THR A 221 1.99 -13.05 15.80
CA THR A 221 2.11 -12.70 17.25
C THR A 221 2.51 -13.83 18.23
N SER A 222 2.42 -15.10 17.83
CA SER A 222 2.97 -16.21 18.61
C SER A 222 3.79 -17.12 17.72
N SER A 223 5.05 -17.33 18.11
CA SER A 223 6.09 -18.10 17.41
C SER A 223 5.75 -19.55 17.04
N ASP A 224 4.54 -20.03 17.31
CA ASP A 224 4.09 -21.40 17.01
C ASP A 224 2.74 -21.48 16.28
N LYS A 225 2.04 -20.35 16.04
CA LYS A 225 0.74 -20.35 15.36
C LYS A 225 0.56 -19.12 14.48
N CYS A 226 0.53 -19.38 13.18
CA CYS A 226 0.11 -18.45 12.15
C CYS A 226 -1.42 -18.54 12.03
N GLU A 227 -2.14 -17.48 12.41
CA GLU A 227 -3.61 -17.41 12.32
C GLU A 227 -4.03 -16.34 11.31
N LEU A 228 -5.01 -16.67 10.46
CA LEU A 228 -5.57 -15.71 9.51
C LEU A 228 -6.50 -14.75 10.25
N VAL A 229 -6.17 -13.46 10.22
CA VAL A 229 -6.98 -12.38 10.80
C VAL A 229 -7.63 -11.55 9.70
N TYR A 230 -8.76 -10.95 10.03
CA TYR A 230 -9.54 -10.11 9.13
C TYR A 230 -9.72 -8.76 9.78
N LEU A 231 -9.25 -7.72 9.10
CA LEU A 231 -9.26 -6.36 9.59
C LEU A 231 -10.18 -5.52 8.71
N LYS A 232 -10.86 -4.58 9.35
CA LYS A 232 -11.63 -3.52 8.72
C LYS A 232 -11.07 -2.20 9.21
N LEU A 233 -10.68 -1.38 8.25
CA LEU A 233 -10.13 -0.05 8.47
C LEU A 233 -11.11 0.97 7.95
N ILE A 234 -11.46 1.94 8.78
CA ILE A 234 -12.18 3.14 8.36
C ILE A 234 -11.16 4.27 8.35
N ILE A 235 -10.95 4.88 7.18
CA ILE A 235 -9.89 5.84 6.92
C ILE A 235 -10.53 7.24 6.86
N PRO A 236 -9.90 8.27 7.43
CA PRO A 236 -10.37 9.65 7.29
C PRO A 236 -10.33 10.10 5.82
N ASP A 237 -11.34 10.87 5.40
CA ASP A 237 -11.40 11.47 4.05
C ASP A 237 -10.28 12.51 3.82
#